data_AF-A0A646KLQ9-F1
#
_entry.id   AF-A0A646KLQ9-F1
#
_cell.length_a   1.000
_cell.length_b   1.000
_cell.length_c   1.000
_cell.angle_alpha   90.00
_cell.angle_beta   90.00
_cell.angle_gamma   90.00
#
_symmetry.space_group_name_H-M   'P 1'
#
loop_
_entity.id
_entity.type
_entity.pdbx_description
1 polymer ?
#
loop_
_entity_poly.entity_id
_entity_poly.type
_entity_poly.pdbx_seq_one_letter_code
_entity_poly.pdbx_strand_id
1 'polypeptide(L)'
;MTFAPRTWSVGEIVTAAQLNTEIRDQLNSMFAAWTTYTPTWTGATTNPTIGNGNLTGRHMKIGRTCHIHLNVTVGSTTTFGTGSLALGLPFQAAASMPGVLSAICNRDPATPNFIMGAAQIPVGGTTTGAIWFANPGTAGDWNSWASGAPWTLAAGDVIRVYGTYQTAT
;
A
#
# COMPACT_ATOMS: atom_id res chain seq x y z
N MET A 1 -1.56 10.32 15.07
CA MET A 1 -0.89 10.50 16.38
C MET A 1 0.54 10.06 16.25
N THR A 2 1.48 10.97 16.46
CA THR A 2 2.93 10.77 16.30
C THR A 2 3.59 10.18 17.55
N PHE A 3 2.96 10.37 18.70
CA PHE A 3 3.38 9.85 20.01
C PHE A 3 2.18 9.84 20.98
N ALA A 4 2.32 9.18 22.13
CA ALA A 4 1.30 9.20 23.18
C ALA A 4 1.25 10.58 23.87
N PRO A 5 0.08 11.26 23.94
CA PRO A 5 -0.01 12.55 24.60
C PRO A 5 0.46 12.50 26.05
N ARG A 6 1.10 13.58 26.52
CA ARG A 6 1.55 13.64 27.91
C ARG A 6 0.38 13.66 28.89
N THR A 7 0.63 13.17 30.10
CA THR A 7 -0.25 13.41 31.25
C THR A 7 0.01 14.82 31.79
N TRP A 8 -1.06 15.55 32.11
CA TRP A 8 -0.99 16.90 32.68
C TRP A 8 -1.27 16.84 34.18
N SER A 9 -0.48 17.56 34.97
CA SER A 9 -0.72 17.69 36.42
C SER A 9 -1.48 18.98 36.73
N VAL A 10 -2.26 18.95 37.80
CA VAL A 10 -2.99 20.13 38.28
C VAL A 10 -2.00 21.25 38.62
N GLY A 11 -2.30 22.47 38.17
CA GLY A 11 -1.48 23.67 38.44
C GLY A 11 -0.25 23.83 37.54
N GLU A 12 -0.02 22.95 36.57
CA GLU A 12 1.06 23.11 35.59
C GLU A 12 0.81 24.29 34.65
N ILE A 13 1.84 25.10 34.39
CA ILE A 13 1.79 26.15 33.39
C ILE A 13 1.98 25.54 32.01
N VAL A 14 0.95 25.63 31.17
CA VAL A 14 0.99 25.16 29.79
C VAL A 14 1.74 26.17 28.92
N THR A 15 2.87 25.78 28.35
CA THR A 15 3.67 26.64 27.47
C THR A 15 3.20 26.54 26.02
N ALA A 16 3.52 27.57 25.21
CA ALA A 16 3.25 27.52 23.77
C ALA A 16 3.93 26.33 23.07
N ALA A 17 5.14 25.95 23.53
CA ALA A 17 5.83 24.77 23.01
C ALA A 17 5.02 23.49 23.27
N GLN A 18 4.46 23.34 24.47
CA GLN A 18 3.63 22.19 24.81
C GLN A 18 2.32 22.18 24.00
N LEU A 19 1.68 23.33 23.76
CA LEU A 19 0.51 23.41 22.87
C LEU A 19 0.84 23.02 21.43
N ASN A 20 2.01 23.42 20.92
CA ASN A 20 2.45 23.07 19.57
C ASN A 20 2.64 21.55 19.45
N THR A 21 3.40 20.96 20.38
CA THR A 21 3.70 19.53 20.37
C THR A 21 2.47 18.67 20.64
N GLU A 22 1.76 18.91 21.74
CA GLU A 22 0.69 18.01 22.21
C GLU A 22 -0.62 18.17 21.45
N ILE A 23 -0.86 19.32 20.82
CA ILE A 23 -2.12 19.59 20.11
C ILE A 23 -1.88 19.80 18.62
N ARG A 24 -1.12 20.83 18.23
CA ARG A 24 -0.98 21.18 16.81
C ARG A 24 -0.37 20.03 16.02
N ASP A 25 0.77 19.50 16.46
CA ASP A 25 1.50 18.46 15.73
C ASP A 25 0.72 17.15 15.70
N GLN A 26 0.02 16.81 16.79
CA GLN A 26 -0.86 15.65 16.87
C GLN A 26 -2.03 15.76 15.89
N LEU A 27 -2.73 16.90 15.85
CA LEU A 27 -3.83 17.13 14.90
C LEU A 27 -3.29 17.17 13.46
N ASN A 28 -2.16 17.83 13.22
CA ASN A 28 -1.52 17.84 11.91
C ASN A 28 -1.21 16.42 11.43
N SER A 29 -0.78 15.52 12.31
CA SER A 29 -0.55 14.12 11.92
C SER A 29 -1.79 13.38 11.41
N MET A 30 -2.99 13.88 11.71
CA MET A 30 -4.27 13.30 11.31
C MET A 30 -4.92 14.03 10.12
N PHE A 31 -4.62 15.32 9.93
CA PHE A 31 -5.26 16.17 8.92
C PHE A 31 -4.32 16.67 7.82
N ALA A 32 -3.01 16.43 7.93
CA ALA A 32 -2.05 16.83 6.90
C ALA A 32 -2.25 16.06 5.58
N ALA A 33 -1.58 16.53 4.53
CA ALA A 33 -1.51 15.81 3.26
C ALA A 33 -0.98 14.39 3.45
N TRP A 34 -1.34 13.50 2.51
CA TRP A 34 -0.84 12.12 2.52
C TRP A 34 0.69 12.10 2.36
N THR A 35 1.35 11.25 3.16
CA THR A 35 2.79 11.08 3.11
C THR A 35 3.16 10.13 1.99
N THR A 36 4.01 10.57 1.06
CA THR A 36 4.54 9.73 -0.01
C THR A 36 5.67 8.84 0.50
N TYR A 37 5.82 7.66 -0.11
CA TYR A 37 6.93 6.76 0.13
C TYR A 37 7.15 5.87 -1.11
N THR A 38 8.30 5.21 -1.19
CA THR A 38 8.58 4.23 -2.24
C THR A 38 8.41 2.82 -1.66
N PRO A 39 7.38 2.07 -2.05
CA PRO A 39 7.20 0.68 -1.62
C PRO A 39 8.36 -0.20 -2.09
N THR A 40 8.65 -1.25 -1.33
CA THR A 40 9.40 -2.38 -1.87
C THR A 40 8.51 -3.15 -2.86
N TRP A 41 9.12 -3.81 -3.84
CA TRP A 41 8.43 -4.70 -4.75
C TRP A 41 9.10 -6.06 -4.72
N THR A 42 8.37 -7.07 -4.26
CA THR A 42 8.94 -8.39 -3.98
C THR A 42 8.24 -9.46 -4.78
N GLY A 43 8.99 -10.46 -5.22
CA GLY A 43 8.47 -11.71 -5.75
C GLY A 43 8.78 -12.87 -4.83
N ALA A 44 7.95 -13.92 -4.85
CA ALA A 44 8.11 -15.08 -3.97
C ALA A 44 9.44 -15.83 -4.19
N THR A 45 10.08 -15.69 -5.35
CA THR A 45 11.37 -16.33 -5.65
C THR A 45 12.41 -15.33 -6.12
N THR A 46 12.10 -14.49 -7.11
CA THR A 46 12.99 -13.40 -7.55
C THR A 46 12.23 -12.08 -7.58
N ASN A 47 12.91 -11.01 -7.17
CA ASN A 47 12.27 -9.71 -7.06
C ASN A 47 12.18 -9.01 -8.43
N PRO A 48 11.06 -8.30 -8.70
CA PRO A 48 10.93 -7.40 -9.82
C PRO A 48 11.95 -6.25 -9.83
N THR A 49 12.21 -5.70 -11.01
CA THR A 49 12.93 -4.43 -11.17
C THR A 49 12.04 -3.44 -11.91
N ILE A 50 11.75 -2.28 -11.29
CA ILE A 50 10.86 -1.29 -11.89
C ILE A 50 11.44 -0.66 -13.18
N GLY A 51 12.76 -0.58 -13.32
CA GLY A 51 13.40 -0.02 -14.51
C GLY A 51 12.97 1.43 -14.75
N ASN A 52 12.56 1.75 -15.99
CA ASN A 52 12.00 3.06 -16.37
C ASN A 52 10.50 3.24 -16.05
N GLY A 53 9.88 2.28 -15.34
CA GLY A 53 8.55 2.44 -14.78
C GLY A 53 8.52 3.35 -13.56
N ASN A 54 7.36 3.44 -12.91
CA ASN A 54 7.19 4.21 -11.68
C ASN A 54 6.51 3.37 -10.59
N LEU A 55 7.10 3.31 -9.40
CA LEU A 55 6.54 2.66 -8.22
C LEU A 55 6.44 3.69 -7.10
N THR A 56 5.21 4.05 -6.73
CA THR A 56 4.94 5.04 -5.70
C THR A 56 3.87 4.57 -4.74
N GLY A 57 4.01 4.96 -3.48
CA GLY A 57 3.02 4.77 -2.44
C GLY A 57 2.71 6.08 -1.76
N ARG A 58 1.51 6.20 -1.22
CA ARG A 58 1.15 7.27 -0.30
C ARG A 58 0.19 6.75 0.76
N HIS A 59 0.26 7.34 1.94
CA HIS A 59 -0.51 6.88 3.08
C HIS A 59 -0.93 8.01 4.01
N MET A 60 -1.94 7.73 4.83
CA MET A 60 -2.38 8.54 5.96
C MET A 60 -2.68 7.60 7.12
N LYS A 61 -2.02 7.81 8.26
CA LYS A 61 -2.16 6.96 9.45
C LYS A 61 -2.83 7.73 10.59
N ILE A 62 -3.96 7.22 11.07
CA ILE A 62 -4.70 7.75 12.21
C ILE A 62 -4.83 6.65 13.26
N GLY A 63 -4.10 6.78 14.37
CA GLY A 63 -3.99 5.69 15.34
C GLY A 63 -3.42 4.45 14.67
N ARG A 64 -4.11 3.30 14.78
CA ARG A 64 -3.74 2.04 14.11
C ARG A 64 -4.43 1.83 12.76
N THR A 65 -5.18 2.81 12.28
CA THR A 65 -5.85 2.76 10.98
C THR A 65 -4.96 3.44 9.95
N CYS A 66 -4.60 2.73 8.88
CA CYS A 66 -3.79 3.28 7.80
C CYS A 66 -4.57 3.22 6.49
N HIS A 67 -4.84 4.39 5.91
CA HIS A 67 -5.29 4.51 4.53
C HIS A 67 -4.07 4.54 3.62
N ILE A 68 -4.12 3.76 2.54
CA ILE A 68 -2.99 3.55 1.65
C ILE A 68 -3.43 3.57 0.19
N HIS A 69 -2.55 4.07 -0.68
CA HIS A 69 -2.67 3.96 -2.13
C HIS A 69 -1.28 3.71 -2.72
N LEU A 70 -1.16 2.61 -3.42
CA LEU A 70 0.02 2.14 -4.14
C LEU A 70 -0.25 2.17 -5.63
N ASN A 71 0.72 2.61 -6.41
CA ASN A 71 0.64 2.65 -7.86
C ASN A 71 1.95 2.14 -8.47
N VAL A 72 1.83 1.15 -9.35
CA VAL A 72 2.90 0.62 -10.19
C VAL A 72 2.52 0.94 -11.63
N THR A 73 3.30 1.79 -12.30
CA THR A 73 3.20 2.01 -13.74
C THR A 73 4.36 1.29 -14.41
N VAL A 74 4.03 0.36 -15.29
CA VAL A 74 4.98 -0.51 -15.97
C VAL A 74 5.70 0.30 -17.05
N GLY A 75 7.02 0.20 -17.08
CA GLY A 75 7.87 0.76 -18.12
C GLY A 75 8.36 -0.32 -19.09
N SER A 76 8.94 0.09 -20.21
CA SER A 76 9.46 -0.85 -21.22
C SER A 76 10.64 -1.70 -20.75
N THR A 77 11.31 -1.29 -19.67
CA THR A 77 12.42 -2.05 -19.06
C THR A 77 12.06 -2.63 -17.70
N THR A 78 10.78 -2.66 -17.33
CA THR A 78 10.31 -3.29 -16.10
C THR A 78 10.40 -4.82 -16.22
N THR A 79 10.91 -5.50 -15.19
CA THR A 79 10.89 -6.97 -15.10
C THR A 79 10.10 -7.38 -13.86
N PHE A 80 9.34 -8.47 -13.96
CA PHE A 80 8.40 -8.91 -12.91
C PHE A 80 8.96 -10.00 -11.99
N GLY A 81 10.23 -10.39 -12.14
CA GLY A 81 10.79 -11.50 -11.36
C GLY A 81 9.97 -12.79 -11.50
N THR A 82 9.90 -13.59 -10.43
CA THR A 82 9.23 -14.90 -10.44
C THR A 82 8.45 -15.15 -9.14
N GLY A 83 7.33 -15.88 -9.29
CA GLY A 83 6.39 -16.14 -8.21
C GLY A 83 5.38 -15.02 -8.00
N SER A 84 4.54 -15.15 -6.96
CA SER A 84 3.54 -14.16 -6.62
C SER A 84 4.19 -12.84 -6.17
N LEU A 85 3.64 -11.73 -6.64
CA LEU A 85 4.14 -10.39 -6.39
C LEU A 85 3.40 -9.70 -5.25
N ALA A 86 4.15 -8.92 -4.49
CA ALA A 86 3.67 -8.16 -3.34
C ALA A 86 4.34 -6.78 -3.27
N LEU A 87 3.65 -5.82 -2.67
CA LEU A 87 4.13 -4.45 -2.47
C LEU A 87 4.36 -4.16 -0.98
N GLY A 88 5.39 -3.40 -0.67
CA GLY A 88 5.72 -2.98 0.69
C GLY A 88 4.67 -2.08 1.31
N LEU A 89 4.22 -2.43 2.52
CA LEU A 89 3.38 -1.57 3.35
C LEU A 89 4.26 -0.53 4.08
N PRO A 90 3.74 0.68 4.36
CA PRO A 90 4.49 1.70 5.06
C PRO A 90 4.68 1.37 6.54
N PHE A 91 3.77 0.57 7.10
CA PHE A 91 3.84 0.06 8.48
C PHE A 91 3.45 -1.41 8.51
N GLN A 92 4.03 -2.15 9.44
CA GLN A 92 3.66 -3.53 9.70
C GLN A 92 2.16 -3.64 10.02
N ALA A 93 1.51 -4.64 9.44
CA ALA A 93 0.11 -4.95 9.67
C ALA A 93 -0.14 -5.51 11.07
N ALA A 94 -1.37 -5.40 11.56
CA ALA A 94 -1.77 -5.96 12.84
C ALA A 94 -1.59 -7.49 12.88
N ALA A 95 -1.31 -8.02 14.07
CA ALA A 95 -1.15 -9.46 14.31
C ALA A 95 -2.47 -10.25 14.23
N SER A 96 -3.61 -9.56 14.09
CA SER A 96 -4.93 -10.16 13.92
C SER A 96 -5.80 -9.24 13.06
N MET A 97 -6.60 -9.85 12.18
CA MET A 97 -7.60 -9.18 11.34
C MET A 97 -7.10 -7.88 10.64
N PRO A 98 -5.92 -7.89 9.96
CA PRO A 98 -5.34 -6.66 9.39
C PRO A 98 -6.17 -6.04 8.26
N GLY A 99 -7.03 -6.83 7.60
CA GLY A 99 -7.93 -6.37 6.54
C GLY A 99 -7.52 -6.81 5.14
N VAL A 100 -8.19 -6.23 4.15
CA VAL A 100 -8.00 -6.51 2.72
C VAL A 100 -7.95 -5.18 1.96
N LEU A 101 -7.07 -5.08 0.97
CA LEU A 101 -6.99 -3.93 0.07
C LEU A 101 -7.61 -4.31 -1.28
N SER A 102 -8.24 -3.33 -1.94
CA SER A 102 -8.66 -3.48 -3.32
C SER A 102 -7.45 -3.37 -4.25
N ALA A 103 -7.42 -4.18 -5.30
CA ALA A 103 -6.44 -4.09 -6.37
C ALA A 103 -7.15 -3.87 -7.71
N ILE A 104 -6.57 -3.05 -8.59
CA ILE A 104 -7.05 -2.86 -9.95
C ILE A 104 -5.84 -2.88 -10.87
N CYS A 105 -5.89 -3.70 -11.91
CA CYS A 105 -4.93 -3.69 -13.01
C CYS A 105 -5.61 -3.10 -14.24
N ASN A 106 -5.02 -2.04 -14.79
CA ASN A 106 -5.51 -1.31 -15.97
C ASN A 106 -4.51 -1.52 -17.09
N ARG A 107 -5.01 -1.78 -18.29
CA ARG A 107 -4.19 -1.79 -19.49
C ARG A 107 -3.94 -0.36 -20.00
N ASP A 108 -2.82 -0.16 -20.65
CA ASP A 108 -2.45 1.05 -21.38
C ASP A 108 -3.66 1.64 -22.17
N PRO A 109 -3.85 2.98 -22.16
CA PRO A 109 -4.94 3.65 -22.86
C PRO A 109 -5.11 3.30 -24.34
N ALA A 110 -4.10 2.78 -25.04
CA ALA A 110 -4.27 2.32 -26.43
C ALA A 110 -5.15 1.07 -26.55
N THR A 111 -5.26 0.26 -25.49
CA THR A 111 -6.11 -0.94 -25.44
C THR A 111 -6.85 -1.02 -24.10
N PRO A 112 -7.82 -0.11 -23.87
CA PRO A 112 -8.39 0.10 -22.54
C PRO A 112 -9.13 -1.16 -22.06
N ASN A 113 -8.67 -1.70 -20.95
CA ASN A 113 -9.34 -2.76 -20.21
C ASN A 113 -8.91 -2.68 -18.74
N PHE A 114 -9.72 -3.24 -17.84
CA PHE A 114 -9.38 -3.33 -16.43
C PHE A 114 -9.83 -4.65 -15.83
N ILE A 115 -9.15 -5.06 -14.76
CA ILE A 115 -9.57 -6.18 -13.93
C ILE A 115 -9.42 -5.81 -12.46
N MET A 116 -10.39 -6.26 -11.68
CA MET A 116 -10.40 -6.06 -10.24
C MET A 116 -9.77 -7.25 -9.53
N GLY A 117 -9.28 -6.97 -8.34
CA GLY A 117 -8.57 -7.89 -7.50
C GLY A 117 -8.57 -7.44 -6.05
N ALA A 118 -7.84 -8.18 -5.24
CA ALA A 118 -7.72 -7.95 -3.82
C ALA A 118 -6.34 -8.39 -3.32
N ALA A 119 -5.84 -7.69 -2.31
CA ALA A 119 -4.64 -8.06 -1.59
C ALA A 119 -5.00 -8.37 -0.15
N GLN A 120 -4.93 -9.65 0.22
CA GLN A 120 -5.18 -10.10 1.59
C GLN A 120 -3.92 -9.86 2.40
N ILE A 121 -3.99 -8.92 3.35
CA ILE A 121 -2.83 -8.54 4.13
C ILE A 121 -2.48 -9.68 5.10
N PRO A 122 -1.24 -10.19 5.09
CA PRO A 122 -0.81 -11.19 6.06
C PRO A 122 -0.80 -10.62 7.48
N VAL A 123 -1.19 -11.42 8.46
CA VAL A 123 -1.07 -11.06 9.88
C VAL A 123 0.38 -10.74 10.23
N GLY A 124 0.62 -9.57 10.83
CA GLY A 124 1.98 -9.11 11.13
C GLY A 124 2.86 -8.85 9.90
N GLY A 125 2.29 -8.83 8.70
CA GLY A 125 3.03 -8.68 7.44
C GLY A 125 3.57 -7.26 7.21
N THR A 126 4.67 -7.16 6.49
CA THR A 126 5.26 -5.89 6.03
C THR A 126 4.97 -5.61 4.54
N THR A 127 4.25 -6.51 3.87
CA THR A 127 3.83 -6.38 2.48
C THR A 127 2.33 -6.63 2.35
N THR A 128 1.77 -6.34 1.18
CA THR A 128 0.37 -6.64 0.83
C THR A 128 0.04 -8.14 0.80
N GLY A 129 1.03 -9.03 0.97
CA GLY A 129 0.91 -10.43 0.59
C GLY A 129 0.74 -10.58 -0.92
N ALA A 130 0.42 -11.81 -1.36
CA ALA A 130 0.07 -12.05 -2.76
C ALA A 130 -1.16 -11.21 -3.14
N ILE A 131 -1.02 -10.43 -4.21
CA ILE A 131 -2.13 -9.69 -4.81
C ILE A 131 -2.81 -10.63 -5.79
N TRP A 132 -4.13 -10.76 -5.72
CA TRP A 132 -4.90 -11.66 -6.57
C TRP A 132 -5.83 -10.87 -7.48
N PHE A 133 -5.91 -11.28 -8.74
CA PHE A 133 -6.82 -10.71 -9.74
C PHE A 133 -7.73 -11.80 -10.27
N ALA A 134 -8.94 -11.44 -10.71
CA ALA A 134 -9.81 -12.38 -11.40
C ALA A 134 -9.08 -13.03 -12.60
N ASN A 135 -9.34 -14.30 -12.85
CA ASN A 135 -8.77 -15.03 -13.96
C ASN A 135 -9.59 -14.73 -15.22
N PRO A 136 -9.00 -14.17 -16.30
CA PRO A 136 -9.73 -13.90 -17.53
C PRO A 136 -10.09 -15.17 -18.33
N GLY A 137 -9.44 -16.31 -18.05
CA GLY A 137 -9.64 -17.58 -18.76
C GLY A 137 -10.65 -18.53 -18.09
N THR A 138 -10.87 -18.41 -16.78
CA THR A 138 -11.80 -19.28 -16.04
C THR A 138 -12.69 -18.45 -15.13
N ALA A 139 -14.00 -18.44 -15.39
CA ALA A 139 -14.96 -17.68 -14.60
C ALA A 139 -14.99 -18.18 -13.14
N GLY A 140 -14.86 -17.25 -12.19
CA GLY A 140 -14.86 -17.55 -10.75
C GLY A 140 -13.47 -17.76 -10.15
N ASP A 141 -12.46 -18.08 -10.96
CA ASP A 141 -11.09 -18.28 -10.47
C ASP A 141 -10.34 -16.95 -10.31
N TRP A 142 -9.37 -16.95 -9.40
CA TRP A 142 -8.45 -15.83 -9.18
C TRP A 142 -7.01 -16.34 -9.29
N ASN A 143 -6.18 -15.57 -9.99
CA ASN A 143 -4.76 -15.86 -10.14
C ASN A 143 -3.95 -14.82 -9.36
N SER A 144 -2.85 -15.26 -8.75
CA SER A 144 -1.92 -14.32 -8.15
C SER A 144 -1.28 -13.47 -9.24
N TRP A 145 -1.03 -12.20 -8.92
CA TRP A 145 -0.22 -11.33 -9.74
C TRP A 145 1.18 -11.92 -9.82
N ALA A 146 1.58 -12.28 -11.02
CA ALA A 146 2.87 -12.88 -11.34
C ALA A 146 3.27 -12.47 -12.75
N SER A 147 4.47 -12.83 -13.19
CA SER A 147 4.87 -12.65 -14.58
C SER A 147 3.88 -13.36 -15.52
N GLY A 148 3.09 -12.59 -16.28
CA GLY A 148 2.08 -13.09 -17.22
C GLY A 148 0.63 -13.13 -16.69
N ALA A 149 0.38 -12.82 -15.42
CA ALA A 149 -0.95 -12.78 -14.82
C ALA A 149 -1.21 -11.40 -14.18
N PRO A 150 -2.41 -10.80 -14.27
CA PRO A 150 -3.63 -11.33 -14.91
C PRO A 150 -3.52 -11.42 -16.44
N TRP A 151 -2.59 -10.68 -17.04
CA TRP A 151 -2.10 -10.86 -18.40
C TRP A 151 -0.63 -10.44 -18.45
N THR A 152 0.01 -10.56 -19.63
CA THR A 152 1.36 -10.04 -19.83
C THR A 152 1.32 -8.52 -19.85
N LEU A 153 1.83 -7.90 -18.79
CA LEU A 153 1.84 -6.45 -18.64
C LEU A 153 2.90 -5.81 -19.53
N ALA A 154 2.53 -4.72 -20.19
CA ALA A 154 3.40 -3.95 -21.08
C ALA A 154 3.59 -2.51 -20.55
N ALA A 155 4.47 -1.75 -21.21
CA ALA A 155 4.68 -0.35 -20.88
C ALA A 155 3.36 0.44 -20.95
N GLY A 156 3.08 1.24 -19.92
CA GLY A 156 1.84 2.00 -19.80
C GLY A 156 0.75 1.31 -18.97
N ASP A 157 0.86 0.00 -18.74
CA ASP A 157 -0.06 -0.70 -17.84
C ASP A 157 0.12 -0.22 -16.39
N VAL A 158 -0.99 -0.17 -15.64
CA VAL A 158 -1.00 0.39 -14.28
C VAL A 158 -1.71 -0.54 -13.29
N ILE A 159 -0.99 -0.89 -12.22
CA ILE A 159 -1.54 -1.58 -11.07
C ILE A 159 -1.71 -0.60 -9.92
N ARG A 160 -2.91 -0.58 -9.35
CA ARG A 160 -3.27 0.22 -8.18
C ARG A 160 -3.71 -0.70 -7.07
N VAL A 161 -3.18 -0.50 -5.87
CA VAL A 161 -3.62 -1.22 -4.66
C VAL A 161 -3.92 -0.19 -3.60
N TYR A 162 -5.14 -0.17 -3.08
CA TYR A 162 -5.58 0.89 -2.18
C TYR A 162 -6.66 0.42 -1.21
N GLY A 163 -6.84 1.16 -0.13
CA GLY A 163 -7.86 0.89 0.87
C GLY A 163 -7.37 1.23 2.26
N THR A 164 -7.86 0.47 3.23
CA THR A 164 -7.59 0.68 4.65
C THR A 164 -7.14 -0.63 5.27
N TYR A 165 -6.12 -0.56 6.12
CA TYR A 165 -5.69 -1.70 6.92
C TYR A 165 -5.35 -1.30 8.35
N GLN A 166 -5.34 -2.29 9.24
CA GLN A 166 -4.93 -2.11 10.62
C GLN A 166 -3.42 -2.36 10.77
N THR A 167 -2.72 -1.43 11.41
CA THR A 167 -1.28 -1.51 11.69
C THR A 167 -1.00 -2.10 13.08
N ALA A 168 0.21 -2.65 13.25
CA ALA A 168 0.68 -3.20 14.51
C ALA A 168 0.72 -2.13 15.61
N THR A 169 1.20 -0.93 15.28
CA THR A 169 1.28 0.27 16.13
C THR A 169 0.69 1.48 15.44
#